data_AF-A0AAU3LFV3-F1
#
_entry.id   AF-A0AAU3LFV3-F1
#
_cell.length_a   1.000
_cell.length_b   1.000
_cell.length_c   1.000
_cell.angle_alpha   90.00
_cell.angle_beta   90.00
_cell.angle_gamma   90.00
#
_symmetry.space_group_name_H-M   'P 1'
#
loop_
_entity.id
_entity.type
_entity.pdbx_description
1 polymer ?
#
loop_
_entity_poly.entity_id
_entity_poly.type
_entity_poly.pdbx_seq_one_letter_code
_entity_poly.pdbx_strand_id
1 'polypeptide(L)'
;MNLRDLVYGLYARRVEGRLDHDQVPKHIGVILDGNRRWAKASGGTAAQGHRAGADKISEFLGWCAETDVEVVTLWMLSTDNLDRPEEELVPLLGIIEDTVRNLAADGRWRVHHVGTPDMLPGGIQTVLKEAEEATANTTGILVNVAVGYGGRQEIADAVRSLLHEHAKKGTSFEELAEIVDVERISEHLYTRGQPDPDLVIRTSGEQRLSGFMLWQSAHSEYYFCEVFWPAFRKVDFLRALRDYAARHRRYGA
;
A
#
# COMPACT_ATOMS: atom_id res chain seq x y z
N MET A 1 5.47 -32.85 -1.87
CA MET A 1 4.70 -31.97 -2.78
C MET A 1 3.28 -32.50 -2.81
N ASN A 2 2.31 -31.78 -2.24
CA ASN A 2 0.93 -32.27 -2.11
C ASN A 2 0.18 -32.12 -3.44
N LEU A 3 -0.78 -33.01 -3.75
CA LEU A 3 -1.64 -32.93 -4.93
C LEU A 3 -2.32 -31.55 -5.03
N ARG A 4 -2.64 -30.96 -3.87
CA ARG A 4 -3.19 -29.62 -3.75
C ARG A 4 -2.24 -28.54 -4.27
N ASP A 5 -0.94 -28.64 -3.97
CA ASP A 5 0.08 -27.69 -4.43
C ASP A 5 0.30 -27.81 -5.94
N LEU A 6 0.24 -29.02 -6.48
CA LEU A 6 0.33 -29.29 -7.91
C LEU A 6 -0.86 -28.67 -8.68
N VAL A 7 -2.08 -28.87 -8.18
CA VAL A 7 -3.30 -28.29 -8.76
C VAL A 7 -3.28 -26.77 -8.66
N TYR A 8 -2.83 -26.20 -7.54
CA TYR A 8 -2.65 -24.75 -7.41
C TYR A 8 -1.60 -24.19 -8.36
N GLY A 9 -0.46 -24.86 -8.53
CA GLY A 9 0.58 -24.46 -9.47
C GLY A 9 0.11 -24.49 -10.92
N LEU A 10 -0.66 -25.51 -11.32
CA LEU A 10 -1.26 -25.60 -12.66
C LEU A 10 -2.33 -24.51 -12.89
N TYR A 11 -3.14 -24.20 -11.88
CA TYR A 11 -4.11 -23.10 -11.96
C TYR A 11 -3.41 -21.75 -12.07
N ALA A 12 -2.38 -21.48 -11.25
CA ALA A 12 -1.61 -20.24 -11.29
C ALA A 12 -1.00 -20.02 -12.67
N ARG A 13 -0.28 -21.03 -13.20
CA ARG A 13 0.29 -20.98 -14.56
C ARG A 13 -0.76 -20.77 -15.65
N ARG A 14 -1.95 -21.35 -15.50
CA ARG A 14 -3.05 -21.17 -16.46
C ARG A 14 -3.64 -19.75 -16.43
N VAL A 15 -3.72 -19.14 -15.25
CA VAL A 15 -4.19 -17.75 -15.14
C VAL A 15 -3.11 -16.80 -15.63
N GLU A 16 -1.86 -16.99 -15.23
CA GLU A 16 -0.70 -16.23 -15.73
C GLU A 16 -0.60 -16.26 -17.25
N GLY A 17 -0.66 -17.44 -17.87
CA GLY A 17 -0.63 -17.57 -19.33
C GLY A 17 -1.88 -17.04 -20.06
N ARG A 18 -2.85 -16.47 -19.33
CA ARG A 18 -4.05 -15.80 -19.87
C ARG A 18 -4.17 -14.35 -19.40
N LEU A 19 -3.22 -13.86 -18.60
CA LEU A 19 -3.16 -12.44 -18.27
C LEU A 19 -2.67 -11.72 -19.52
N ASP A 20 -3.51 -10.82 -19.99
CA ASP A 20 -3.08 -9.81 -20.93
C ASP A 20 -2.34 -8.75 -20.11
N HIS A 21 -1.03 -8.65 -20.33
CA HIS A 21 -0.16 -7.77 -19.56
C HIS A 21 -0.50 -6.27 -19.77
N ASP A 22 -1.18 -5.96 -20.88
CA ASP A 22 -1.75 -4.63 -21.16
C ASP A 22 -3.02 -4.34 -20.34
N GLN A 23 -3.52 -5.32 -19.58
CA GLN A 23 -4.74 -5.24 -18.77
C GLN A 23 -4.49 -5.51 -17.28
N VAL A 24 -3.24 -5.48 -16.84
CA VAL A 24 -2.86 -5.59 -15.42
C VAL A 24 -2.83 -4.18 -14.78
N PRO A 25 -3.34 -3.99 -13.56
CA PRO A 25 -3.17 -2.74 -12.83
C PRO A 25 -1.68 -2.42 -12.65
N LYS A 26 -1.28 -1.20 -13.01
CA LYS A 26 0.09 -0.71 -12.86
C LYS A 26 0.38 -0.25 -11.44
N HIS A 27 -0.64 0.24 -10.73
CA HIS A 27 -0.56 0.56 -9.31
C HIS A 27 -1.60 -0.20 -8.49
N ILE A 28 -1.15 -0.99 -7.52
CA ILE A 28 -2.00 -1.70 -6.57
C ILE A 28 -1.86 -1.11 -5.15
N GLY A 29 -2.97 -0.65 -4.58
CA GLY A 29 -3.07 -0.34 -3.16
C GLY A 29 -3.57 -1.55 -2.36
N VAL A 30 -3.00 -1.82 -1.19
CA VAL A 30 -3.39 -2.98 -0.36
C VAL A 30 -3.62 -2.59 1.09
N ILE A 31 -4.82 -2.89 1.58
CA ILE A 31 -5.20 -2.79 2.99
C ILE A 31 -4.98 -4.17 3.66
N LEU A 32 -3.90 -4.27 4.44
CA LEU A 32 -3.37 -5.51 5.04
C LEU A 32 -4.16 -5.95 6.29
N ASP A 33 -5.47 -6.18 6.16
CA ASP A 33 -6.38 -6.45 7.27
C ASP A 33 -6.45 -7.96 7.62
N GLY A 34 -6.80 -8.25 8.88
CA GLY A 34 -7.05 -9.60 9.37
C GLY A 34 -5.92 -10.22 10.19
N ASN A 35 -4.77 -9.55 10.38
CA ASN A 35 -3.61 -10.10 11.11
C ASN A 35 -3.96 -10.62 12.51
N ARG A 36 -4.61 -9.79 13.34
CA ARG A 36 -4.99 -10.17 14.71
C ARG A 36 -6.05 -11.29 14.73
N ARG A 37 -7.01 -11.25 13.81
CA ARG A 37 -8.07 -12.27 13.67
C ARG A 37 -7.50 -13.61 13.24
N TRP A 38 -6.53 -13.59 12.32
CA TRP A 38 -5.80 -14.78 11.88
C TRP A 38 -5.03 -15.42 13.04
N ALA A 39 -4.26 -14.64 13.80
CA ALA A 39 -3.54 -15.15 14.96
C ALA A 39 -4.48 -15.74 16.02
N LYS A 40 -5.59 -15.04 16.33
CA LYS A 40 -6.58 -15.55 17.29
C LYS A 40 -7.19 -16.89 16.84
N ALA A 41 -7.45 -17.06 15.54
CA ALA A 41 -7.99 -18.29 15.00
C ALA A 41 -7.02 -19.49 15.12
N SER A 42 -5.70 -19.23 15.22
CA SER A 42 -4.67 -20.25 15.45
C SER A 42 -4.17 -20.31 16.89
N GLY A 43 -4.83 -19.64 17.84
CA GLY A 43 -4.41 -19.59 19.26
C GLY A 43 -3.14 -18.76 19.52
N GLY A 44 -2.72 -17.92 18.57
CA GLY A 44 -1.55 -17.06 18.66
C GLY A 44 -1.84 -15.65 19.17
N THR A 45 -0.77 -14.87 19.33
CA THR A 45 -0.79 -13.47 19.80
C THR A 45 -0.91 -12.48 18.64
N ALA A 46 -1.33 -11.24 18.93
CA ALA A 46 -1.40 -10.18 17.92
C ALA A 46 -0.06 -9.95 17.21
N ALA A 47 1.05 -9.93 17.96
CA ALA A 47 2.40 -9.79 17.42
C ALA A 47 2.77 -10.94 16.45
N GLN A 48 2.39 -12.18 16.77
CA GLN A 48 2.59 -13.31 15.84
C GLN A 48 1.79 -13.12 14.54
N GLY A 49 0.55 -12.63 14.63
CA GLY A 49 -0.26 -12.32 13.46
C GLY A 49 0.32 -11.20 12.60
N HIS A 50 0.85 -10.14 13.22
CA HIS A 50 1.51 -9.05 12.52
C HIS A 50 2.82 -9.49 11.86
N ARG A 51 3.62 -10.35 12.51
CA ARG A 51 4.84 -10.91 11.93
C ARG A 51 4.55 -11.81 10.72
N ALA A 52 3.55 -12.68 10.83
CA ALA A 52 3.11 -13.48 9.67
C ALA A 52 2.56 -12.59 8.53
N GLY A 53 1.92 -11.47 8.86
CA GLY A 53 1.52 -10.46 7.90
C GLY A 53 2.70 -9.76 7.22
N ALA A 54 3.75 -9.44 7.97
CA ALA A 54 4.98 -8.88 7.43
C ALA A 54 5.67 -9.86 6.46
N ASP A 55 5.78 -11.14 6.82
CA ASP A 55 6.35 -12.17 5.95
C ASP A 55 5.59 -12.29 4.61
N LYS A 56 4.26 -12.11 4.65
CA LYS A 56 3.41 -12.16 3.45
C LYS A 56 3.68 -11.02 2.46
N ILE A 57 4.18 -9.87 2.92
CA ILE A 57 4.46 -8.72 2.04
C ILE A 57 5.50 -9.10 0.98
N SER A 58 6.59 -9.76 1.38
CA SER A 58 7.65 -10.16 0.44
C SER A 58 7.16 -11.16 -0.60
N GLU A 59 6.29 -12.10 -0.21
CA GLU A 59 5.65 -13.01 -1.16
C GLU A 59 4.75 -12.26 -2.15
N PHE A 60 3.91 -11.34 -1.64
CA PHE A 60 2.99 -10.54 -2.44
C PHE A 60 3.72 -9.66 -3.46
N LEU A 61 4.76 -8.95 -3.04
CA LEU A 61 5.60 -8.14 -3.94
C LEU A 61 6.29 -9.01 -5.00
N GLY A 62 6.69 -10.24 -4.64
CA GLY A 62 7.17 -11.22 -5.60
C GLY A 62 6.14 -11.52 -6.69
N TRP A 63 4.86 -11.70 -6.34
CA TRP A 63 3.80 -11.92 -7.32
C TRP A 63 3.51 -10.68 -8.16
N CYS A 64 3.59 -9.48 -7.58
CA CYS A 64 3.48 -8.21 -8.33
C CYS A 64 4.59 -8.08 -9.38
N ALA A 65 5.83 -8.44 -9.04
CA ALA A 65 6.96 -8.42 -9.98
C ALA A 65 6.83 -9.43 -11.12
N GLU A 66 6.11 -10.53 -10.90
CA GLU A 66 5.79 -11.53 -11.94
C GLU A 66 4.65 -11.07 -12.87
N THR A 67 4.00 -9.95 -12.59
CA THR A 67 2.79 -9.50 -13.31
C THR A 67 2.88 -8.07 -13.86
N ASP A 68 4.08 -7.48 -13.96
CA ASP A 68 4.29 -6.11 -14.48
C ASP A 68 3.56 -5.00 -13.72
N VAL A 69 3.30 -5.21 -12.42
CA VAL A 69 2.90 -4.14 -11.51
C VAL A 69 4.11 -3.26 -11.23
N GLU A 70 3.94 -1.94 -11.30
CA GLU A 70 5.03 -0.96 -11.21
C GLU A 70 5.06 -0.25 -9.85
N VAL A 71 3.89 -0.05 -9.25
CA VAL A 71 3.74 0.62 -7.95
C VAL A 71 2.88 -0.21 -7.02
N VAL A 72 3.31 -0.35 -5.77
CA VAL A 72 2.53 -1.01 -4.72
C VAL A 72 2.46 -0.10 -3.49
N THR A 73 1.25 0.19 -3.02
CA THR A 73 1.05 0.93 -1.77
C THR A 73 0.52 0.02 -0.67
N LEU A 74 1.31 -0.17 0.38
CA LEU A 74 1.02 -1.05 1.51
C LEU A 74 0.56 -0.24 2.72
N TRP A 75 -0.68 -0.44 3.18
CA TRP A 75 -1.14 0.20 4.42
C TRP A 75 -0.72 -0.58 5.65
N MET A 76 0.39 -0.16 6.25
CA MET A 76 1.05 -0.86 7.35
C MET A 76 0.65 -0.33 8.73
N LEU A 77 0.46 0.99 8.85
CA LEU A 77 0.04 1.63 10.10
C LEU A 77 -0.77 2.89 9.83
N SER A 78 -2.02 2.92 10.28
CA SER A 78 -2.86 4.11 10.18
C SER A 78 -2.55 5.13 11.27
N THR A 79 -2.93 6.39 11.08
CA THR A 79 -2.93 7.40 12.16
C THR A 79 -3.73 6.92 13.37
N ASP A 80 -4.91 6.35 13.16
CA ASP A 80 -5.76 5.82 14.25
C ASP A 80 -5.12 4.63 15.01
N ASN A 81 -4.06 4.00 14.46
CA ASN A 81 -3.36 2.92 15.15
C ASN A 81 -2.31 3.44 16.12
N LEU A 82 -1.93 4.72 16.03
CA LEU A 82 -1.01 5.37 16.97
C LEU A 82 -1.65 5.56 18.35
N ASP A 83 -2.98 5.58 18.44
CA ASP A 83 -3.72 5.67 19.70
C ASP A 83 -3.84 4.32 20.45
N ARG A 84 -3.22 3.25 19.94
CA ARG A 84 -3.23 1.93 20.60
C ARG A 84 -2.35 1.94 21.87
N PRO A 85 -2.64 1.08 22.86
CA PRO A 85 -1.78 0.91 24.02
C PRO A 85 -0.33 0.60 23.63
N GLU A 86 0.65 1.13 24.38
CA GLU A 86 2.08 0.97 24.08
C GLU A 86 2.49 -0.50 23.96
N GLU A 87 1.91 -1.38 24.77
CA GLU A 87 2.14 -2.84 24.75
C GLU A 87 1.74 -3.51 23.42
N GLU A 88 0.83 -2.91 22.65
CA GLU A 88 0.46 -3.34 21.29
C GLU A 88 1.25 -2.57 20.23
N LEU A 89 1.43 -1.26 20.42
CA LEU A 89 2.05 -0.37 19.43
C LEU A 89 3.56 -0.60 19.29
N VAL A 90 4.30 -0.73 20.39
CA VAL A 90 5.76 -0.88 20.34
C VAL A 90 6.18 -2.15 19.61
N PRO A 91 5.61 -3.34 19.87
CA PRO A 91 5.91 -4.54 19.08
C PRO A 91 5.54 -4.41 17.61
N LEU A 92 4.44 -3.71 17.29
CA LEU A 92 4.02 -3.48 15.91
C LEU A 92 5.02 -2.58 15.17
N LEU A 93 5.48 -1.49 15.80
CA LEU A 93 6.50 -0.62 15.24
C LEU A 93 7.78 -1.39 14.95
N GLY A 94 8.26 -2.22 15.89
CA GLY A 94 9.45 -3.06 15.65
C GLY A 94 9.28 -4.01 14.46
N ILE A 95 8.10 -4.62 14.28
CA ILE A 95 7.81 -5.47 13.11
C ILE A 95 7.83 -4.64 11.81
N ILE A 96 7.30 -3.43 11.83
CA ILE A 96 7.31 -2.52 10.67
C ILE A 96 8.75 -2.09 10.35
N GLU A 97 9.54 -1.73 11.35
CA GLU A 97 10.96 -1.39 11.19
C GLU A 97 11.73 -2.55 10.52
N ASP A 98 11.58 -3.77 11.03
CA ASP A 98 12.20 -4.97 10.45
C ASP A 98 11.74 -5.19 9.00
N THR A 99 10.45 -5.01 8.72
CA THR A 99 9.88 -5.17 7.39
C THR A 99 10.49 -4.16 6.40
N VAL A 100 10.53 -2.87 6.78
CA VAL A 100 11.09 -1.81 5.94
C VAL A 100 12.58 -2.03 5.68
N ARG A 101 13.35 -2.43 6.70
CA ARG A 101 14.77 -2.78 6.53
C ARG A 101 14.95 -3.96 5.56
N ASN A 102 14.12 -4.99 5.67
CA ASN A 102 14.16 -6.15 4.76
C ASN A 102 13.81 -5.75 3.32
N LEU A 103 12.79 -4.90 3.11
CA LEU A 103 12.44 -4.39 1.79
C LEU A 103 13.59 -3.61 1.16
N ALA A 104 14.24 -2.73 1.94
CA ALA A 104 15.37 -1.96 1.46
C ALA A 104 16.61 -2.82 1.14
N ALA A 105 16.85 -3.86 1.93
CA ALA A 105 17.97 -4.78 1.74
C ALA A 105 17.79 -5.77 0.56
N ASP A 106 16.55 -5.99 0.11
CA ASP A 106 16.24 -6.96 -0.96
C ASP A 106 16.84 -6.56 -2.32
N GLY A 107 16.95 -5.26 -2.59
CA GLY A 107 17.58 -4.71 -3.80
C GLY A 107 16.68 -4.70 -5.05
N ARG A 108 15.49 -5.31 -5.00
CA ARG A 108 14.48 -5.22 -6.09
C ARG A 108 13.51 -4.06 -5.93
N TRP A 109 13.39 -3.49 -4.73
CA TRP A 109 12.33 -2.56 -4.38
C TRP A 109 12.87 -1.14 -4.16
N ARG A 110 12.20 -0.15 -4.73
CA ARG A 110 12.39 1.26 -4.35
C ARG A 110 11.40 1.60 -3.25
N VAL A 111 11.86 1.82 -2.03
CA VAL A 111 11.01 2.12 -0.88
C VAL A 111 10.72 3.62 -0.85
N HIS A 112 9.47 3.97 -0.58
CA HIS A 112 9.00 5.35 -0.40
C HIS A 112 8.03 5.42 0.78
N HIS A 113 8.24 6.33 1.72
CA HIS A 113 7.36 6.53 2.87
C HIS A 113 6.14 7.35 2.47
N VAL A 114 4.96 6.90 2.90
CA VAL A 114 3.71 7.64 2.73
C VAL A 114 3.08 7.84 4.10
N GLY A 115 3.02 9.08 4.59
CA GLY A 115 2.48 9.39 5.91
C GLY A 115 3.19 10.57 6.57
N THR A 116 2.88 10.82 7.83
CA THR A 116 3.43 11.97 8.57
C THR A 116 4.52 11.49 9.53
N PRO A 117 5.82 11.68 9.20
CA PRO A 117 6.92 11.17 10.04
C PRO A 117 6.94 11.81 11.43
N ASP A 118 6.54 13.08 11.55
CA ASP A 118 6.54 13.82 12.83
C ASP A 118 5.62 13.20 13.90
N MET A 119 4.64 12.37 13.50
CA MET A 119 3.76 11.65 14.43
C MET A 119 4.36 10.33 14.93
N LEU A 120 5.48 9.89 14.37
CA LEU A 120 6.10 8.61 14.67
C LEU A 120 7.25 8.75 15.68
N PRO A 121 7.58 7.73 16.47
CA PRO A 121 8.80 7.74 17.28
C PRO A 121 10.07 7.85 16.42
N GLY A 122 11.13 8.46 16.94
CA GLY A 122 12.36 8.74 16.17
C GLY A 122 13.08 7.52 15.58
N GLY A 123 12.90 6.33 16.19
CA GLY A 123 13.45 5.06 15.68
C GLY A 123 12.93 4.73 14.28
N ILE A 124 11.61 4.58 14.15
CA ILE A 124 10.96 4.28 12.87
C ILE A 124 11.14 5.43 11.84
N GLN A 125 11.16 6.70 12.27
CA GLN A 125 11.46 7.82 11.36
C GLN A 125 12.83 7.63 10.69
N THR A 126 13.83 7.26 11.48
CA THR A 126 15.20 7.00 10.99
C THR A 126 15.20 5.82 10.02
N VAL A 127 14.51 4.72 10.35
CA VAL A 127 14.41 3.53 9.50
C VAL A 127 13.77 3.86 8.14
N LEU A 128 12.65 4.59 8.14
CA LEU A 128 11.96 4.98 6.91
C LEU A 128 12.87 5.81 6.02
N LYS A 129 13.51 6.84 6.58
CA LYS A 129 14.43 7.71 5.85
C LYS A 129 15.63 6.94 5.29
N GLU A 130 16.28 6.10 6.11
CA GLU A 130 17.40 5.27 5.67
C GLU A 130 17.00 4.35 4.49
N ALA A 131 15.81 3.76 4.54
CA ALA A 131 15.31 2.90 3.48
C ALA A 131 15.03 3.65 2.17
N GLU A 132 14.42 4.84 2.24
CA GLU A 132 14.22 5.68 1.06
C GLU A 132 15.55 6.09 0.41
N GLU A 133 16.50 6.58 1.21
CA GLU A 133 17.82 7.00 0.73
C GLU A 133 18.60 5.83 0.12
N ALA A 134 18.61 4.67 0.78
CA ALA A 134 19.32 3.49 0.32
C ALA A 134 18.77 2.94 -1.01
N THR A 135 17.48 3.11 -1.27
CA THR A 135 16.80 2.51 -2.42
C THR A 135 16.47 3.51 -3.53
N ALA A 136 16.81 4.79 -3.38
CA ALA A 136 16.41 5.88 -4.28
C ALA A 136 16.73 5.65 -5.76
N ASN A 137 17.83 4.94 -6.07
CA ASN A 137 18.27 4.64 -7.44
C ASN A 137 17.83 3.26 -7.95
N THR A 138 17.02 2.53 -7.17
CA THR A 138 16.49 1.21 -7.56
C THR A 138 15.39 1.40 -8.61
N THR A 139 15.48 0.66 -9.72
CA THR A 139 14.58 0.79 -10.87
C THR A 139 13.43 -0.23 -10.87
N GLY A 140 13.37 -1.10 -9.86
CA GLY A 140 12.27 -2.07 -9.73
C GLY A 140 10.99 -1.42 -9.19
N ILE A 141 10.10 -2.23 -8.61
CA ILE A 141 8.79 -1.77 -8.12
C ILE A 141 8.98 -0.65 -7.09
N LEU A 142 8.22 0.43 -7.25
CA LEU A 142 8.06 1.46 -6.22
C LEU A 142 7.11 0.94 -5.14
N VAL A 143 7.63 0.75 -3.94
CA VAL A 143 6.88 0.26 -2.78
C VAL A 143 6.64 1.42 -1.81
N ASN A 144 5.42 1.96 -1.85
CA ASN A 144 4.96 2.91 -0.86
C ASN A 144 4.63 2.19 0.45
N VAL A 145 5.36 2.50 1.52
CA VAL A 145 5.07 2.02 2.87
C VAL A 145 4.26 3.08 3.62
N ALA A 146 2.94 2.86 3.69
CA ALA A 146 2.05 3.79 4.34
C ALA A 146 2.04 3.57 5.86
N VAL A 147 2.87 4.36 6.57
CA VAL A 147 3.14 4.26 8.02
C VAL A 147 2.85 5.61 8.68
N GLY A 148 1.99 5.61 9.70
CA GLY A 148 1.46 6.85 10.26
C GLY A 148 0.59 7.59 9.24
N TYR A 149 -0.12 6.84 8.40
CA TYR A 149 -0.87 7.37 7.27
C TYR A 149 -2.37 7.46 7.53
N GLY A 150 -2.98 8.55 7.11
CA GLY A 150 -4.43 8.70 7.01
C GLY A 150 -4.79 9.66 5.88
N GLY A 151 -5.67 9.25 4.96
CA GLY A 151 -5.95 10.05 3.75
C GLY A 151 -6.58 11.42 4.02
N ARG A 152 -7.32 11.58 5.13
CA ARG A 152 -7.81 12.91 5.54
C ARG A 152 -6.68 13.81 6.00
N GLN A 153 -5.72 13.25 6.74
CA GLN A 153 -4.55 13.98 7.20
C GLN A 153 -3.65 14.37 6.03
N GLU A 154 -3.44 13.45 5.07
CA GLU A 154 -2.71 13.73 3.83
C GLU A 154 -3.30 14.92 3.07
N ILE A 155 -4.63 14.98 2.87
CA ILE A 155 -5.27 16.11 2.18
C ILE A 155 -5.05 17.42 2.96
N ALA A 156 -5.20 17.40 4.28
CA ALA A 156 -4.97 18.57 5.11
C ALA A 156 -3.51 19.06 5.05
N ASP A 157 -2.55 18.14 5.03
CA ASP A 157 -1.12 18.44 4.95
C ASP A 157 -0.74 18.93 3.53
N ALA A 158 -1.34 18.38 2.48
CA ALA A 158 -1.17 18.85 1.10
C ALA A 158 -1.65 20.29 0.92
N VAL A 159 -2.86 20.61 1.42
CA VAL A 159 -3.39 21.99 1.40
C VAL A 159 -2.47 22.92 2.21
N ARG A 160 -2.02 22.51 3.41
CA ARG A 160 -1.09 23.32 4.21
C ARG A 160 0.23 23.57 3.47
N SER A 161 0.77 22.55 2.81
CA SER A 161 1.99 22.63 2.00
C SER A 161 1.83 23.62 0.84
N LEU A 162 0.71 23.57 0.11
CA LEU A 162 0.37 24.49 -0.98
C LEU A 162 0.32 25.94 -0.49
N LEU A 163 -0.40 26.18 0.61
CA LEU A 163 -0.50 27.52 1.21
C LEU A 163 0.88 28.07 1.60
N HIS A 164 1.74 27.25 2.23
CA HIS A 164 3.08 27.66 2.61
C HIS A 164 4.00 27.93 1.41
N GLU A 165 3.89 27.15 0.33
CA GLU A 165 4.64 27.38 -0.90
C GLU A 165 4.28 28.74 -1.52
N HIS A 166 2.99 29.02 -1.67
CA HIS A 166 2.51 30.27 -2.27
C HIS A 166 2.76 31.51 -1.39
N ALA A 167 2.67 31.36 -0.07
CA ALA A 167 3.07 32.42 0.85
C ALA A 167 4.55 32.80 0.69
N LYS A 168 5.45 31.82 0.49
CA LYS A 168 6.88 32.07 0.23
C LYS A 168 7.14 32.74 -1.12
N LYS A 169 6.29 32.49 -2.12
CA LYS A 169 6.36 33.12 -3.45
C LYS A 169 5.77 34.54 -3.45
N GLY A 170 5.07 34.95 -2.40
CA GLY A 170 4.40 36.25 -2.32
C GLY A 170 3.10 36.32 -3.15
N THR A 171 2.48 35.18 -3.47
CA THR A 171 1.17 35.13 -4.13
C THR A 171 0.10 35.69 -3.21
N SER A 172 -0.77 36.58 -3.72
CA SER A 172 -1.89 37.10 -2.93
C SER A 172 -2.92 36.00 -2.64
N PHE A 173 -3.79 36.22 -1.65
CA PHE A 173 -4.85 35.25 -1.36
C PHE A 173 -5.85 35.15 -2.51
N GLU A 174 -6.17 36.27 -3.15
CA GLU A 174 -7.07 36.35 -4.30
C GLU A 174 -6.50 35.59 -5.49
N GLU A 175 -5.22 35.78 -5.81
CA GLU A 175 -4.54 35.01 -6.86
C GLU A 175 -4.52 33.52 -6.53
N LEU A 176 -4.27 33.16 -5.27
CA LEU A 176 -4.23 31.77 -4.83
C LEU A 176 -5.59 31.08 -4.98
N ALA A 177 -6.67 31.75 -4.57
CA ALA A 177 -8.01 31.22 -4.65
C ALA A 177 -8.46 30.92 -6.09
N GLU A 178 -7.99 31.68 -7.07
CA GLU A 178 -8.28 31.46 -8.50
C GLU A 178 -7.50 30.29 -9.09
N ILE A 179 -6.36 29.93 -8.49
CA ILE A 179 -5.50 28.87 -9.02
C ILE A 179 -5.64 27.56 -8.28
N VAL A 180 -6.10 27.48 -7.03
CA VAL A 180 -6.21 26.19 -6.34
C VAL A 180 -7.22 25.27 -7.05
N ASP A 181 -6.72 24.12 -7.51
CA ASP A 181 -7.49 23.07 -8.16
C ASP A 181 -7.03 21.67 -7.70
N VAL A 182 -7.63 20.64 -8.29
CA VAL A 182 -7.36 19.23 -7.97
C VAL A 182 -5.90 18.88 -8.28
N GLU A 183 -5.41 19.34 -9.42
CA GLU A 183 -4.05 19.07 -9.90
C GLU A 183 -3.01 19.67 -8.95
N ARG A 184 -3.19 20.94 -8.55
CA ARG A 184 -2.28 21.60 -7.60
C ARG A 184 -2.34 20.97 -6.22
N ILE A 185 -3.50 20.54 -5.71
CA ILE A 185 -3.54 19.78 -4.45
C ILE A 185 -2.76 18.46 -4.61
N SER A 186 -2.90 17.78 -5.75
CA SER A 186 -2.21 16.51 -6.03
C SER A 186 -0.69 16.66 -6.07
N GLU A 187 -0.18 17.82 -6.48
CA GLU A 187 1.26 18.14 -6.43
C GLU A 187 1.83 18.28 -5.01
N HIS A 188 0.98 18.31 -3.99
CA HIS A 188 1.37 18.43 -2.59
C HIS A 188 1.03 17.18 -1.75
N LEU A 189 0.44 16.14 -2.34
CA LEU A 189 0.21 14.85 -1.68
C LEU A 189 1.53 14.10 -1.43
N TYR A 190 1.49 13.12 -0.52
CA TYR A 190 2.68 12.29 -0.23
C TYR A 190 3.10 11.47 -1.46
N THR A 191 2.14 11.10 -2.32
CA THR A 191 2.39 10.34 -3.55
C THR A 191 2.61 11.24 -4.78
N ARG A 192 3.06 12.49 -4.60
CA ARG A 192 3.31 13.44 -5.71
C ARG A 192 4.12 12.78 -6.83
N GLY A 193 3.63 12.92 -8.06
CA GLY A 193 4.32 12.46 -9.27
C GLY A 193 4.25 10.94 -9.49
N GLN A 194 3.48 10.23 -8.67
CA GLN A 194 3.18 8.82 -8.85
C GLN A 194 1.78 8.65 -9.48
N PRO A 195 1.52 7.60 -10.27
CA PRO A 195 0.18 7.32 -10.78
C PRO A 195 -0.78 6.94 -9.65
N ASP A 196 -2.07 7.22 -9.84
CA ASP A 196 -3.13 6.75 -8.94
C ASP A 196 -3.25 5.22 -8.95
N PRO A 197 -3.72 4.59 -7.86
CA PRO A 197 -3.95 3.16 -7.82
C PRO A 197 -5.07 2.76 -8.79
N ASP A 198 -4.77 1.79 -9.65
CA ASP A 198 -5.76 1.17 -10.53
C ASP A 198 -6.69 0.24 -9.74
N LEU A 199 -6.11 -0.49 -8.78
CA LEU A 199 -6.78 -1.52 -7.99
C LEU A 199 -6.46 -1.36 -6.52
N VAL A 200 -7.50 -1.31 -5.68
CA VAL A 200 -7.37 -1.39 -4.22
C VAL A 200 -7.87 -2.74 -3.73
N ILE A 201 -6.97 -3.52 -3.12
CA ILE A 201 -7.28 -4.82 -2.52
C ILE A 201 -7.44 -4.66 -1.02
N ARG A 202 -8.51 -5.22 -0.46
CA ARG A 202 -8.68 -5.32 1.00
C ARG A 202 -9.04 -6.74 1.42
N THR A 203 -8.25 -7.27 2.36
CA THR A 203 -8.44 -8.59 2.95
C THR A 203 -9.43 -8.57 4.12
N SER A 204 -9.71 -9.75 4.68
CA SER A 204 -10.56 -10.00 5.87
C SER A 204 -12.08 -9.80 5.76
N GLY A 205 -12.59 -9.56 4.55
CA GLY A 205 -14.02 -9.43 4.27
C GLY A 205 -14.63 -8.05 4.60
N GLU A 206 -13.84 -7.11 5.12
CA GLU A 206 -14.31 -5.76 5.41
C GLU A 206 -14.48 -4.94 4.12
N GLN A 207 -15.67 -4.40 3.89
CA GLN A 207 -16.02 -3.63 2.68
C GLN A 207 -16.05 -2.12 2.93
N ARG A 208 -14.88 -1.55 3.28
CA ARG A 208 -14.68 -0.10 3.44
C ARG A 208 -13.22 0.27 3.16
N LEU A 209 -12.90 1.55 3.01
CA LEU A 209 -11.52 2.01 2.83
C LEU A 209 -10.83 2.42 4.12
N SER A 210 -11.61 2.73 5.16
CA SER A 210 -11.08 3.16 6.45
C SER A 210 -10.12 4.37 6.38
N GLY A 211 -10.19 5.18 5.32
CA GLY A 211 -9.32 6.35 5.14
C GLY A 211 -8.05 6.10 4.33
N PHE A 212 -7.91 4.92 3.71
CA PHE A 212 -6.77 4.62 2.82
C PHE A 212 -6.90 5.32 1.45
N MET A 213 -5.86 6.03 1.01
CA MET A 213 -5.71 6.63 -0.33
C MET A 213 -6.96 7.38 -0.82
N LEU A 214 -7.59 8.19 0.03
CA LEU A 214 -8.92 8.77 -0.25
C LEU A 214 -8.97 9.63 -1.51
N TRP A 215 -7.88 10.34 -1.80
CA TRP A 215 -7.78 11.20 -2.97
C TRP A 215 -7.47 10.37 -4.22
N GLN A 216 -6.39 9.60 -4.15
CA GLN A 216 -5.83 8.82 -5.25
C GLN A 216 -6.77 7.71 -5.72
N SER A 217 -7.57 7.14 -4.80
CA SER A 217 -8.46 6.02 -5.13
C SER A 217 -9.83 6.42 -5.68
N ALA A 218 -10.05 7.70 -6.00
CA ALA A 218 -11.35 8.20 -6.48
C ALA A 218 -11.89 7.43 -7.71
N HIS A 219 -11.00 6.91 -8.56
CA HIS A 219 -11.34 6.14 -9.75
C HIS A 219 -10.83 4.70 -9.74
N SER A 220 -10.31 4.20 -8.61
CA SER A 220 -9.83 2.83 -8.50
C SER A 220 -10.97 1.81 -8.57
N GLU A 221 -10.65 0.63 -9.09
CA GLU A 221 -11.46 -0.56 -8.84
C GLU A 221 -11.16 -1.13 -7.45
N TYR A 222 -12.17 -1.74 -6.83
CA TYR A 222 -12.06 -2.29 -5.47
C TYR A 222 -12.28 -3.80 -5.47
N TYR A 223 -11.34 -4.52 -4.86
CA TYR A 223 -11.43 -5.97 -4.66
C TYR A 223 -11.39 -6.31 -3.17
N PHE A 224 -12.54 -6.72 -2.65
CA PHE A 224 -12.70 -7.18 -1.27
C PHE A 224 -12.69 -8.70 -1.22
N CYS A 225 -11.85 -9.30 -0.38
CA CYS A 225 -11.83 -10.75 -0.17
C CYS A 225 -11.88 -11.12 1.31
N GLU A 226 -12.52 -12.25 1.60
CA GLU A 226 -12.74 -12.75 2.97
C GLU A 226 -11.46 -13.29 3.63
N VAL A 227 -10.46 -13.67 2.84
CA VAL A 227 -9.21 -14.26 3.32
C VAL A 227 -8.45 -13.24 4.18
N PHE A 228 -7.97 -13.64 5.36
CA PHE A 228 -7.10 -12.79 6.19
C PHE A 228 -5.73 -12.60 5.54
N TRP A 229 -5.12 -11.41 5.72
CA TRP A 229 -3.85 -11.07 5.09
C TRP A 229 -2.76 -12.14 5.22
N PRO A 230 -2.44 -12.70 6.41
CA PRO A 230 -1.39 -13.73 6.50
C PRO A 230 -1.70 -15.02 5.73
N ALA A 231 -2.97 -15.28 5.43
CA ALA A 231 -3.44 -16.44 4.66
C ALA A 231 -3.69 -16.11 3.17
N PHE A 232 -3.42 -14.88 2.72
CA PHE A 232 -3.59 -14.47 1.33
C PHE A 232 -2.60 -15.23 0.43
N ARG A 233 -3.09 -15.84 -0.65
CA ARG A 233 -2.29 -16.70 -1.54
C ARG A 233 -2.21 -16.10 -2.93
N LYS A 234 -1.22 -16.54 -3.70
CA LYS A 234 -1.06 -16.20 -5.12
C LYS A 234 -2.35 -16.42 -5.93
N VAL A 235 -3.11 -17.48 -5.64
CA VAL A 235 -4.40 -17.74 -6.32
C VAL A 235 -5.44 -16.66 -6.04
N ASP A 236 -5.44 -16.07 -4.85
CA ASP A 236 -6.36 -15.01 -4.45
C ASP A 236 -5.94 -13.68 -5.11
N PHE A 237 -4.63 -13.41 -5.20
CA PHE A 237 -4.06 -12.31 -5.99
C PHE A 237 -4.43 -12.41 -7.48
N LEU A 238 -4.18 -13.55 -8.11
CA LEU A 238 -4.51 -13.78 -9.53
C LEU A 238 -6.02 -13.67 -9.80
N ARG A 239 -6.87 -13.96 -8.82
CA ARG A 239 -8.32 -13.73 -8.93
C ARG A 239 -8.66 -12.24 -8.92
N ALA A 240 -7.98 -11.43 -8.09
CA ALA A 240 -8.13 -9.98 -8.07
C ALA A 240 -7.74 -9.36 -9.42
N LEU A 241 -6.57 -9.73 -9.97
CA LEU A 241 -6.12 -9.26 -11.29
C LEU A 241 -7.10 -9.64 -12.41
N ARG A 242 -7.59 -10.87 -12.39
CA ARG A 242 -8.58 -11.33 -13.37
C ARG A 242 -9.89 -10.54 -13.27
N ASP A 243 -10.34 -10.21 -12.07
CA ASP A 243 -11.57 -9.43 -11.85
C ASP A 243 -11.40 -8.01 -12.42
N TYR A 244 -10.27 -7.36 -12.12
CA TYR A 244 -9.90 -6.07 -12.70
C TYR A 244 -9.90 -6.10 -14.25
N ALA A 245 -9.15 -7.04 -14.84
CA ALA A 245 -9.04 -7.17 -16.30
C ALA A 245 -10.39 -7.51 -16.99
N ALA A 246 -11.34 -8.11 -16.27
CA ALA A 246 -12.67 -8.39 -16.79
C ALA A 246 -13.60 -7.17 -16.77
N ARG A 247 -13.39 -6.22 -15.86
CA ARG A 247 -14.14 -4.96 -15.78
C ARG A 247 -13.60 -3.93 -16.76
N HIS A 248 -12.27 -3.82 -16.86
CA HIS A 248 -11.62 -2.84 -17.73
C HIS A 248 -12.01 -3.05 -19.21
N ARG A 249 -12.13 -4.31 -19.64
CA ARG A 249 -12.67 -4.67 -20.97
C ARG A 249 -14.10 -4.21 -21.25
N ARG A 250 -14.92 -3.91 -20.23
CA ARG A 250 -16.29 -3.39 -20.42
C ARG A 250 -16.33 -1.88 -20.60
N TYR A 251 -15.30 -1.15 -20.15
CA TYR A 251 -15.20 0.29 -20.32
C TYR A 251 -14.62 0.69 -21.68
N GLY A 252 -13.84 -0.19 -22.31
CA GLY A 252 -13.24 0.02 -23.64
C GLY A 252 -13.99 -0.61 -24.82
N ALA A 253 -15.26 -1.01 -24.66
CA ALA A 253 -16.11 -1.61 -25.69
C ALA A 253 -17.29 -0.70 -26.09
#